data_AF-X1GJD5-F1
#
_entry.id   AF-X1GJD5-F1
#
_cell.length_a   1.000
_cell.length_b   1.000
_cell.length_c   1.000
_cell.angle_alpha   90.00
_cell.angle_beta   90.00
_cell.angle_gamma   90.00
#
_symmetry.space_group_name_H-M   'P 1'
#
loop_
_entity.id
_entity.type
_entity.pdbx_description
1 polymer ?
#
loop_
_entity_poly.entity_id
_entity_poly.type
_entity_poly.pdbx_seq_one_letter_code
_entity_poly.pdbx_strand_id
1 'polypeptide(L)'
;TPITALIGSGAKQISMSLVEVTQAADYACADADITGQLTELLKAELHQQDQQGLWQLFSEVEMPLVPVLIHMERNGVALDTDLLRQMSHRLGEQLLKLEAEIYNNVGHRFNINSPQQLSSVLFQELKLPSTRKTKSGYSTGASVLEELRGVHPVIEFILEYRQLAKLRSTYIDALPSLINPKTGRVHTSFNQTRTATGRLSSSEPNLQNIPVRGELGKEVRQAFIAPTGSSLMAGDYSQIDLRALAHLSQDPSLLSAFHNDEDIHSVTAAQLFGVDTTQV
;
A
#
# COMPACT_ATOMS: atom_id res chain seq x y z
N THR A 1 -18.48 -13.18 24.45
CA THR A 1 -19.47 -13.21 23.36
C THR A 1 -18.92 -12.45 22.17
N PRO A 2 -18.96 -12.99 20.94
CA PRO A 2 -18.52 -12.23 19.77
C PRO A 2 -19.33 -10.94 19.61
N ILE A 3 -18.69 -9.82 19.30
CA ILE A 3 -19.37 -8.52 19.13
C ILE A 3 -20.51 -8.60 18.09
N THR A 4 -20.36 -9.45 17.07
CA THR A 4 -21.37 -9.68 16.03
C THR A 4 -22.66 -10.29 16.55
N ALA A 5 -22.63 -11.01 17.68
CA ALA A 5 -23.85 -11.49 18.33
C ALA A 5 -24.61 -10.36 19.04
N LEU A 6 -23.92 -9.29 19.41
CA LEU A 6 -24.49 -8.14 20.12
C LEU A 6 -25.05 -7.09 19.15
N ILE A 7 -24.27 -6.75 18.11
CA ILE A 7 -24.62 -5.67 17.17
C ILE A 7 -24.94 -6.15 15.76
N GLY A 8 -24.84 -7.45 15.47
CA GLY A 8 -25.04 -7.99 14.12
C GLY A 8 -23.82 -7.79 13.20
N SER A 9 -24.04 -7.95 11.89
CA SER A 9 -23.00 -7.81 10.86
C SER A 9 -23.53 -7.22 9.56
N GLY A 10 -22.62 -6.63 8.78
CA GLY A 10 -22.93 -6.05 7.47
C GLY A 10 -23.93 -4.90 7.55
N ALA A 11 -24.77 -4.75 6.51
CA ALA A 11 -25.72 -3.65 6.40
C ALA A 11 -26.80 -3.61 7.50
N LYS A 12 -26.98 -4.70 8.26
CA LYS A 12 -27.95 -4.80 9.36
C LYS A 12 -27.32 -4.56 10.74
N GLN A 13 -26.03 -4.25 10.79
CA GLN A 13 -25.34 -4.00 12.05
C GLN A 13 -25.88 -2.74 12.71
N ILE A 14 -26.21 -2.82 14.00
CA ILE A 14 -26.68 -1.68 14.81
C ILE A 14 -25.52 -0.98 15.51
N SER A 15 -25.73 0.26 15.94
CA SER A 15 -24.79 0.94 16.84
C SER A 15 -24.86 0.36 18.24
N MET A 16 -23.73 0.31 18.94
CA MET A 16 -23.68 -0.06 20.37
C MET A 16 -24.62 0.83 21.22
N SER A 17 -24.88 2.07 20.79
CA SER A 17 -25.81 2.98 21.46
C SER A 17 -27.29 2.52 21.44
N LEU A 18 -27.63 1.53 20.61
CA LEU A 18 -28.97 0.94 20.51
C LEU A 18 -29.10 -0.40 21.24
N VAL A 19 -28.02 -0.87 21.88
CA VAL A 19 -28.00 -2.14 22.61
C VAL A 19 -28.52 -1.91 24.02
N GLU A 20 -29.29 -2.88 24.54
CA GLU A 20 -29.75 -2.86 25.94
C GLU A 20 -28.56 -2.78 26.90
N VAL A 21 -28.69 -1.91 27.91
CA VAL A 21 -27.58 -1.56 28.81
C VAL A 21 -26.98 -2.79 29.49
N THR A 22 -27.81 -3.74 29.90
CA THR A 22 -27.35 -4.99 30.54
C THR A 22 -26.49 -5.84 29.60
N GLN A 23 -26.90 -5.98 28.34
CA GLN A 23 -26.14 -6.75 27.34
C GLN A 23 -24.84 -6.04 26.95
N ALA A 24 -24.88 -4.72 26.81
CA ALA A 24 -23.69 -3.91 26.56
C ALA A 24 -22.71 -3.99 27.73
N ALA A 25 -23.20 -3.97 28.97
CA ALA A 25 -22.40 -4.10 30.17
C ALA A 25 -21.72 -5.48 30.24
N ASP A 26 -22.46 -6.58 30.03
CA ASP A 26 -21.89 -7.93 30.05
C ASP A 26 -20.76 -8.08 29.01
N TYR A 27 -20.95 -7.54 27.81
CA TYR A 27 -19.92 -7.53 26.76
C TYR A 27 -18.71 -6.67 27.16
N ALA A 28 -18.92 -5.42 27.57
CA ALA A 28 -17.83 -4.50 27.88
C ALA A 28 -17.02 -4.92 29.12
N CYS A 29 -17.70 -5.46 30.14
CA CYS A 29 -17.05 -6.00 31.33
C CYS A 29 -16.20 -7.23 30.99
N ALA A 30 -16.69 -8.11 30.10
CA ALA A 30 -15.91 -9.26 29.65
C ALA A 30 -14.65 -8.83 28.87
N ASP A 31 -14.75 -7.84 27.97
CA ASP A 31 -13.58 -7.31 27.26
C ASP A 31 -12.55 -6.73 28.25
N ALA A 32 -12.98 -5.97 29.26
CA ALA A 32 -12.09 -5.41 30.27
C ALA A 32 -11.42 -6.48 31.16
N ASP A 33 -12.20 -7.44 31.67
CA ASP A 33 -11.70 -8.52 32.54
C ASP A 33 -10.72 -9.43 31.80
N ILE A 34 -11.10 -9.92 30.62
CA ILE A 34 -10.25 -10.81 29.82
C ILE A 34 -8.97 -10.09 29.37
N THR A 35 -9.03 -8.81 29.00
CA THR A 35 -7.83 -8.04 28.67
C THR A 35 -6.89 -7.91 29.86
N GLY A 36 -7.42 -7.68 31.06
CA GLY A 36 -6.64 -7.63 32.30
C GLY A 36 -5.94 -8.97 32.59
N GLN A 37 -6.68 -10.08 32.50
CA GLN A 37 -6.13 -11.42 32.71
C GLN A 37 -5.04 -11.78 31.68
N LEU A 38 -5.27 -11.46 30.40
CA LEU A 38 -4.29 -11.69 29.34
C LEU A 38 -3.03 -10.84 29.53
N THR A 39 -3.18 -9.61 30.03
CA THR A 39 -2.03 -8.71 30.26
C THR A 39 -1.03 -9.33 31.22
N GLU A 40 -1.48 -9.90 32.33
CA GLU A 40 -0.59 -10.55 33.31
C GLU A 40 0.15 -11.75 32.70
N LEU A 41 -0.57 -12.60 31.95
CA LEU A 41 0.01 -13.78 31.30
C LEU A 41 1.05 -13.40 30.23
N LEU A 42 0.67 -12.51 29.31
CA LEU A 42 1.52 -12.11 28.19
C LEU A 42 2.71 -11.27 28.64
N LYS A 43 2.55 -10.44 29.67
CA LYS A 43 3.65 -9.70 30.27
C LYS A 43 4.69 -10.64 30.88
N ALA A 44 4.26 -11.68 31.58
CA ALA A 44 5.17 -12.68 32.11
C ALA A 44 5.93 -13.41 30.98
N GLU A 45 5.24 -13.77 29.89
CA GLU A 45 5.86 -14.38 28.71
C GLU A 45 6.91 -13.47 28.06
N LEU A 46 6.60 -12.18 27.88
CA LEU A 46 7.55 -11.20 27.35
C LEU A 46 8.81 -11.08 28.23
N HIS A 47 8.67 -11.07 29.55
CA HIS A 47 9.79 -11.03 30.48
C HIS A 47 10.59 -12.34 30.53
N GLN A 48 9.97 -13.51 30.29
CA GLN A 48 10.71 -14.77 30.17
C GLN A 48 11.65 -14.77 28.96
N GLN A 49 11.32 -13.99 27.93
CA GLN A 49 12.10 -13.84 26.70
C GLN A 49 12.97 -12.56 26.71
N ASP A 50 13.23 -11.97 27.88
CA ASP A 50 13.93 -10.68 27.99
C ASP A 50 15.36 -10.69 27.41
N GLN A 51 16.02 -11.85 27.35
CA GLN A 51 17.30 -12.01 26.65
C GLN A 51 17.24 -11.66 25.16
N GLN A 52 16.05 -11.69 24.55
CA GLN A 52 15.80 -11.30 23.15
C GLN A 52 15.41 -9.81 23.03
N GLY A 53 15.32 -9.07 24.14
CA GLY A 53 14.95 -7.66 24.16
C GLY A 53 13.48 -7.37 23.86
N LEU A 54 12.59 -8.38 23.91
CA LEU A 54 11.18 -8.21 23.54
C LEU A 54 10.41 -7.27 24.46
N TRP A 55 10.69 -7.32 25.77
CA TRP A 55 10.12 -6.37 26.71
C TRP A 55 10.56 -4.93 26.40
N GLN A 56 11.83 -4.73 26.04
CA GLN A 56 12.36 -3.41 25.66
C GLN A 56 11.68 -2.91 24.37
N LEU A 57 11.59 -3.74 23.33
CA LEU A 57 10.88 -3.39 22.09
C LEU A 57 9.42 -3.00 22.38
N PHE A 58 8.70 -3.80 23.17
CA PHE A 58 7.32 -3.52 23.54
C PHE A 58 7.18 -2.20 24.32
N SER A 59 7.98 -2.01 25.36
CA SER A 59 7.83 -0.90 26.31
C SER A 59 8.44 0.43 25.84
N GLU A 60 9.49 0.39 25.03
CA GLU A 60 10.23 1.58 24.59
C GLU A 60 9.92 1.98 23.14
N VAL A 61 9.38 1.08 22.33
CA VAL A 61 9.05 1.36 20.91
C VAL A 61 7.55 1.22 20.66
N GLU A 62 6.98 0.02 20.85
CA GLU A 62 5.59 -0.25 20.42
C GLU A 62 4.56 0.54 21.23
N MET A 63 4.64 0.50 22.56
CA MET A 63 3.68 1.20 23.43
C MET A 63 3.80 2.74 23.34
N PRO A 64 5.00 3.35 23.31
CA PRO A 64 5.15 4.78 23.06
C PRO A 64 4.69 5.24 21.68
N LEU A 65 4.70 4.35 20.67
CA LEU A 65 4.21 4.65 19.32
C LEU A 65 2.68 4.76 19.27
N VAL A 66 1.93 4.04 20.12
CA VAL A 66 0.45 4.08 20.16
C VAL A 66 -0.12 5.50 20.20
N PRO A 67 0.23 6.37 21.18
CA PRO A 67 -0.30 7.73 21.22
C PRO A 67 0.13 8.58 20.02
N VAL A 68 1.29 8.32 19.43
CA VAL A 68 1.76 9.03 18.22
C VAL A 68 0.86 8.66 17.03
N LEU A 69 0.59 7.38 16.81
CA LEU A 69 -0.31 6.92 15.76
C LEU A 69 -1.72 7.49 15.93
N ILE A 70 -2.26 7.49 17.15
CA ILE A 70 -3.57 8.10 17.44
C ILE A 70 -3.58 9.58 17.04
N HIS A 71 -2.53 10.34 17.34
CA HIS A 71 -2.44 11.74 16.93
C HIS A 71 -2.35 11.88 15.41
N MET A 72 -1.54 11.06 14.74
CA MET A 72 -1.41 11.07 13.28
C MET A 72 -2.75 10.78 12.59
N GLU A 73 -3.47 9.75 13.04
CA GLU A 73 -4.78 9.38 12.51
C GLU A 73 -5.81 10.49 12.75
N ARG A 74 -5.89 11.04 13.96
CA ARG A 74 -6.84 12.12 14.29
C ARG A 74 -6.54 13.42 13.56
N ASN A 75 -5.27 13.72 13.29
CA ASN A 75 -4.88 14.88 12.50
C ASN A 75 -5.36 14.74 11.05
N GLY A 76 -5.20 13.55 10.45
CA GLY A 76 -5.54 13.29 9.06
C GLY A 76 -4.76 14.17 8.07
N VAL A 77 -5.10 14.05 6.79
CA VAL A 77 -4.46 14.80 5.70
C VAL A 77 -5.49 15.55 4.84
N ALA A 78 -5.17 16.77 4.42
CA ALA A 78 -6.03 17.55 3.53
C ALA A 78 -5.76 17.19 2.08
N LEU A 79 -6.82 17.27 1.27
CA LEU A 79 -6.77 16.99 -0.16
C LEU A 79 -7.28 18.19 -0.97
N ASP A 80 -6.63 18.43 -2.11
CA ASP A 80 -7.16 19.25 -3.19
C ASP A 80 -8.14 18.41 -4.03
N THR A 81 -9.43 18.54 -3.72
CA THR A 81 -10.48 17.78 -4.42
C THR A 81 -10.72 18.26 -5.83
N ASP A 82 -10.40 19.52 -6.15
CA ASP A 82 -10.61 20.05 -7.50
C ASP A 82 -9.53 19.56 -8.44
N LEU A 83 -8.27 19.51 -7.99
CA LEU A 83 -7.19 18.86 -8.72
C LEU A 83 -7.52 17.38 -8.99
N LEU A 84 -7.95 16.63 -7.98
CA LEU A 84 -8.35 15.22 -8.17
C LEU A 84 -9.49 15.07 -9.17
N ARG A 85 -10.50 15.96 -9.15
CA ARG A 85 -11.60 15.94 -10.12
C ARG A 85 -11.11 16.18 -11.55
N GLN A 86 -10.22 17.15 -11.76
CA GLN A 86 -9.63 17.43 -13.06
C GLN A 86 -8.81 16.24 -13.58
N MET A 87 -8.02 15.61 -12.70
CA MET A 87 -7.28 14.40 -13.02
C MET A 87 -8.20 13.25 -13.41
N SER A 88 -9.31 13.05 -12.68
CA SER A 88 -10.31 12.00 -12.98
C SER A 88 -10.87 12.15 -14.40
N HIS A 89 -11.25 13.36 -14.79
CA HIS A 89 -11.75 13.64 -16.13
C HIS A 89 -10.69 13.34 -17.20
N ARG A 90 -9.49 13.89 -17.04
CA ARG A 90 -8.37 13.70 -17.97
C ARG A 90 -8.01 12.23 -18.16
N LEU A 91 -7.89 11.47 -17.06
CA LEU A 91 -7.61 10.03 -17.14
C LEU A 91 -8.79 9.25 -17.73
N GLY A 92 -10.02 9.69 -17.51
CA GLY A 92 -11.19 9.09 -18.14
C GLY A 92 -11.14 9.17 -19.66
N GLU A 93 -10.77 10.32 -20.21
CA GLU A 93 -10.61 10.49 -21.67
C GLU A 93 -9.47 9.63 -22.22
N GLN A 94 -8.33 9.54 -21.50
CA GLN A 94 -7.21 8.69 -21.90
C GLN A 94 -7.57 7.21 -21.88
N LEU A 95 -8.29 6.76 -20.85
CA LEU A 95 -8.76 5.38 -20.73
C LEU A 95 -9.69 4.99 -21.88
N LEU A 96 -10.60 5.88 -22.28
CA LEU A 96 -11.50 5.63 -23.42
C LEU A 96 -10.72 5.48 -24.74
N LYS A 97 -9.66 6.27 -24.94
CA LYS A 97 -8.78 6.15 -26.11
C LYS A 97 -8.03 4.82 -26.10
N LEU A 98 -7.39 4.47 -24.98
CA LEU A 98 -6.68 3.20 -24.83
C LEU A 98 -7.61 1.99 -25.00
N GLU A 99 -8.82 2.07 -24.45
CA GLU A 99 -9.84 1.04 -24.60
C GLU A 99 -10.21 0.84 -26.08
N ALA A 100 -10.40 1.94 -26.84
CA ALA A 100 -10.64 1.86 -28.28
C ALA A 100 -9.44 1.24 -29.04
N GLU A 101 -8.20 1.61 -28.71
CA GLU A 101 -7.01 1.02 -29.32
C GLU A 101 -6.90 -0.48 -29.03
N ILE A 102 -7.17 -0.90 -27.78
CA ILE A 102 -7.19 -2.32 -27.40
C ILE A 102 -8.25 -3.08 -28.21
N TYR A 103 -9.46 -2.55 -28.31
CA TYR A 103 -10.53 -3.19 -29.09
C TYR A 103 -10.23 -3.24 -30.59
N ASN A 104 -9.57 -2.22 -31.15
CA ASN A 104 -9.16 -2.22 -32.55
C ASN A 104 -8.08 -3.28 -32.83
N ASN A 105 -7.15 -3.49 -31.88
CA ASN A 105 -6.10 -4.51 -32.00
C ASN A 105 -6.65 -5.94 -31.86
N VAL A 106 -7.72 -6.12 -31.08
CA VAL A 106 -8.32 -7.45 -30.82
C VAL A 106 -9.45 -7.78 -31.81
N GLY A 107 -10.19 -6.78 -32.28
CA GLY A 107 -11.31 -6.92 -33.22
C GLY A 107 -12.69 -7.04 -32.56
N HIS A 108 -12.79 -7.05 -31.23
CA HIS A 108 -14.05 -7.00 -30.51
C HIS A 108 -13.89 -6.41 -29.09
N ARG A 109 -15.03 -6.18 -28.43
CA ARG A 109 -15.08 -5.68 -27.05
C ARG A 109 -15.04 -6.82 -26.04
N PHE A 110 -14.40 -6.57 -24.91
CA PHE A 110 -14.35 -7.46 -23.75
C PHE A 110 -13.99 -6.63 -22.51
N ASN A 111 -14.16 -7.20 -21.31
CA ASN A 111 -13.78 -6.51 -20.08
C ASN A 111 -12.27 -6.62 -19.83
N ILE A 112 -11.53 -5.55 -20.16
CA ILE A 112 -10.07 -5.42 -19.98
C ILE A 112 -9.64 -5.59 -18.51
N ASN A 113 -10.51 -5.18 -17.57
CA ASN A 113 -10.26 -5.27 -16.13
C ASN A 113 -10.51 -6.68 -15.57
N SER A 114 -11.18 -7.56 -16.32
CA SER A 114 -11.39 -8.95 -15.91
C SER A 114 -10.18 -9.81 -16.29
N PRO A 115 -9.40 -10.34 -15.32
CA PRO A 115 -8.22 -11.15 -15.63
C PRO A 115 -8.54 -12.39 -16.47
N GLN A 116 -9.71 -12.98 -16.30
CA GLN A 116 -10.15 -14.18 -17.02
C GLN A 116 -10.39 -13.89 -18.50
N GLN A 117 -11.22 -12.88 -18.80
CA GLN A 117 -11.47 -12.44 -20.18
C GLN A 117 -10.18 -11.99 -20.88
N LEU A 118 -9.36 -11.17 -20.21
CA LEU A 118 -8.09 -10.75 -20.80
C LEU A 118 -7.15 -11.94 -21.07
N SER A 119 -7.10 -12.91 -20.15
CA SER A 119 -6.30 -14.13 -20.33
C SER A 119 -6.74 -14.94 -21.54
N SER A 120 -8.06 -15.07 -21.76
CA SER A 120 -8.63 -15.75 -22.93
C SER A 120 -8.21 -15.03 -24.23
N VAL A 121 -8.40 -13.71 -24.31
CA VAL A 121 -8.00 -12.92 -25.48
C VAL A 121 -6.51 -13.04 -25.78
N LEU A 122 -5.64 -12.84 -24.78
CA LEU A 122 -4.19 -12.83 -25.01
C LEU A 122 -3.64 -14.21 -25.41
N PHE A 123 -4.07 -15.28 -24.75
CA PHE A 123 -3.42 -16.58 -24.86
C PHE A 123 -4.17 -17.60 -25.71
N GLN A 124 -5.49 -17.45 -25.87
CA GLN A 124 -6.30 -18.37 -26.69
C GLN A 124 -6.55 -17.80 -28.08
N GLU A 125 -6.92 -16.52 -28.16
CA GLU A 125 -7.28 -15.87 -29.44
C GLU A 125 -6.04 -15.33 -30.15
N LEU A 126 -5.28 -14.45 -29.50
CA LEU A 126 -4.04 -13.88 -30.04
C LEU A 126 -2.85 -14.85 -29.97
N LYS A 127 -3.00 -15.97 -29.25
CA LYS A 127 -2.00 -17.05 -29.11
C LYS A 127 -0.60 -16.55 -28.72
N LEU A 128 -0.54 -15.53 -27.86
CA LEU A 128 0.72 -15.02 -27.33
C LEU A 128 1.41 -16.08 -26.45
N PRO A 129 2.75 -16.07 -26.37
CA PRO A 129 3.49 -17.05 -25.57
C PRO A 129 3.08 -16.94 -24.09
N SER A 130 2.75 -18.07 -23.47
CA SER A 130 2.33 -18.08 -22.06
C SER A 130 3.47 -18.49 -21.15
N THR A 131 3.85 -17.66 -20.18
CA THR A 131 4.98 -17.96 -19.27
C THR A 131 4.56 -18.51 -17.90
N ARG A 132 3.35 -18.18 -17.39
CA ARG A 132 2.91 -18.63 -16.04
C ARG A 132 1.41 -18.97 -15.95
N LYS A 133 1.09 -20.16 -15.41
CA LYS A 133 -0.28 -20.61 -15.09
C LYS A 133 -0.62 -20.41 -13.61
N THR A 134 -1.86 -20.08 -13.34
CA THR A 134 -2.48 -19.98 -12.00
C THR A 134 -3.64 -20.97 -11.90
N LYS A 135 -4.21 -21.13 -10.69
CA LYS A 135 -5.38 -22.00 -10.45
C LYS A 135 -6.61 -21.63 -11.29
N SER A 136 -6.72 -20.38 -11.74
CA SER A 136 -7.86 -19.86 -12.51
C SER A 136 -7.58 -19.63 -14.01
N GLY A 137 -6.39 -20.02 -14.50
CA GLY A 137 -5.98 -19.82 -15.90
C GLY A 137 -4.59 -19.18 -16.02
N TYR A 138 -4.24 -18.67 -17.19
CA TYR A 138 -2.95 -18.00 -17.39
C TYR A 138 -2.92 -16.65 -16.67
N SER A 139 -1.80 -16.36 -16.01
CA SER A 139 -1.61 -15.10 -15.30
C SER A 139 -1.56 -13.94 -16.28
N THR A 140 -2.28 -12.86 -15.97
CA THR A 140 -2.12 -11.57 -16.65
C THR A 140 -1.47 -10.54 -15.72
N GLY A 141 -0.72 -10.98 -14.69
CA GLY A 141 -0.05 -10.05 -13.78
C GLY A 141 0.92 -9.13 -14.51
N ALA A 142 1.22 -7.95 -13.93
CA ALA A 142 2.11 -6.96 -14.55
C ALA A 142 3.43 -7.57 -15.02
N SER A 143 4.11 -8.36 -14.19
CA SER A 143 5.38 -9.03 -14.56
C SER A 143 5.26 -9.95 -15.79
N VAL A 144 4.12 -10.62 -15.97
CA VAL A 144 3.89 -11.50 -17.13
C VAL A 144 3.63 -10.66 -18.39
N LEU A 145 2.88 -9.56 -18.26
CA LEU A 145 2.65 -8.65 -19.38
C LEU A 145 3.93 -7.91 -19.79
N GLU A 146 4.80 -7.58 -18.83
CA GLU A 146 6.13 -6.99 -19.07
C GLU A 146 7.02 -7.94 -19.90
N GLU A 147 7.02 -9.25 -19.59
CA GLU A 147 7.73 -10.27 -20.39
C GLU A 147 7.21 -10.38 -21.84
N LEU A 148 5.99 -9.89 -22.12
CA LEU A 148 5.36 -9.92 -23.44
C LEU A 148 5.50 -8.62 -24.23
N ARG A 149 6.19 -7.61 -23.68
CA ARG A 149 6.48 -6.37 -24.41
C ARG A 149 7.23 -6.69 -25.71
N GLY A 150 6.90 -5.96 -26.76
CA GLY A 150 7.47 -6.17 -28.11
C GLY A 150 6.91 -7.38 -28.87
N VAL A 151 6.16 -8.29 -28.23
CA VAL A 151 5.54 -9.43 -28.93
C VAL A 151 4.30 -9.00 -29.71
N HIS A 152 3.46 -8.13 -29.12
CA HIS A 152 2.26 -7.61 -29.76
C HIS A 152 1.95 -6.18 -29.29
N PRO A 153 1.56 -5.24 -30.17
CA PRO A 153 1.29 -3.84 -29.80
C PRO A 153 0.25 -3.67 -28.68
N VAL A 154 -0.78 -4.52 -28.66
CA VAL A 154 -1.83 -4.52 -27.62
C VAL A 154 -1.29 -4.61 -26.18
N ILE A 155 -0.12 -5.22 -25.96
CA ILE A 155 0.45 -5.39 -24.62
C ILE A 155 0.80 -4.04 -23.98
N GLU A 156 1.37 -3.13 -24.76
CA GLU A 156 1.71 -1.78 -24.29
C GLU A 156 0.44 -1.01 -23.88
N PHE A 157 -0.60 -1.05 -24.72
CA PHE A 157 -1.88 -0.41 -24.41
C PHE A 157 -2.54 -1.00 -23.17
N ILE A 158 -2.48 -2.32 -22.97
CA ILE A 158 -3.04 -2.98 -21.77
C ILE A 158 -2.28 -2.59 -20.50
N LEU A 159 -0.94 -2.56 -20.56
CA LEU A 159 -0.10 -2.16 -19.43
C LEU A 159 -0.42 -0.72 -19.01
N GLU A 160 -0.46 0.21 -19.98
CA GLU A 160 -0.81 1.60 -19.75
C GLU A 160 -2.24 1.73 -19.22
N TYR A 161 -3.22 1.08 -19.86
CA TYR A 161 -4.62 1.10 -19.43
C TYR A 161 -4.77 0.66 -17.98
N ARG A 162 -4.12 -0.45 -17.58
CA ARG A 162 -4.20 -0.96 -16.20
C ARG A 162 -3.53 -0.04 -15.20
N GLN A 163 -2.41 0.58 -15.57
CA GLN A 163 -1.75 1.57 -14.72
C GLN A 163 -2.69 2.76 -14.46
N LEU A 164 -3.26 3.35 -15.52
CA LEU A 164 -4.18 4.49 -15.41
C LEU A 164 -5.47 4.12 -14.70
N ALA A 165 -6.06 2.96 -15.02
CA ALA A 165 -7.31 2.50 -14.41
C ALA A 165 -7.15 2.25 -12.91
N LYS A 166 -6.03 1.63 -12.49
CA LYS A 166 -5.71 1.45 -11.06
C LYS A 166 -5.49 2.80 -10.37
N LEU A 167 -4.71 3.70 -10.98
CA LEU A 167 -4.44 5.01 -10.41
C LEU A 167 -5.74 5.80 -10.18
N ARG A 168 -6.61 5.81 -11.20
CA ARG A 168 -7.89 6.48 -11.17
C ARG A 168 -8.81 5.89 -10.10
N SER A 169 -9.07 4.59 -10.16
CA SER A 169 -10.02 3.93 -9.27
C SER A 169 -9.57 3.88 -7.81
N THR A 170 -8.29 3.62 -7.54
CA THR A 170 -7.77 3.38 -6.18
C THR A 170 -7.47 4.67 -5.44
N TYR A 171 -7.07 5.73 -6.16
CA TYR A 171 -6.63 6.97 -5.53
C TYR A 171 -7.51 8.15 -5.96
N ILE A 172 -7.59 8.46 -7.25
CA ILE A 172 -8.17 9.72 -7.70
C ILE A 172 -9.68 9.81 -7.43
N ASP A 173 -10.42 8.74 -7.73
CA ASP A 173 -11.87 8.70 -7.52
C ASP A 173 -12.23 8.29 -6.08
N ALA A 174 -11.41 7.45 -5.45
CA ALA A 174 -11.70 6.93 -4.11
C ALA A 174 -11.37 7.95 -2.99
N LEU A 175 -10.21 8.61 -3.04
CA LEU A 175 -9.75 9.49 -1.94
C LEU A 175 -10.75 10.60 -1.58
N PRO A 176 -11.39 11.31 -2.54
CA PRO A 176 -12.38 12.33 -2.20
C PRO A 176 -13.59 11.77 -1.45
N SER A 177 -13.99 10.53 -1.71
CA SER A 177 -15.13 9.89 -1.02
C SER A 177 -14.83 9.46 0.41
N LEU A 178 -13.54 9.43 0.79
CA LEU A 178 -13.06 9.10 2.13
C LEU A 178 -12.84 10.35 3.02
N ILE A 179 -13.16 11.55 2.51
CA ILE A 179 -13.07 12.77 3.30
C ILE A 179 -14.11 12.73 4.41
N ASN A 180 -13.65 12.86 5.64
CA ASN A 180 -14.54 12.94 6.79
C ASN A 180 -15.26 14.30 6.78
N PRO A 181 -16.60 14.33 6.75
CA PRO A 181 -17.37 15.58 6.64
C PRO A 181 -17.23 16.50 7.84
N LYS A 182 -16.81 15.98 9.01
CA LYS A 182 -16.61 16.80 10.23
C LYS A 182 -15.29 17.56 10.22
N THR A 183 -14.24 16.98 9.65
CA THR A 183 -12.88 17.55 9.67
C THR A 183 -12.46 18.12 8.32
N GLY A 184 -13.11 17.71 7.22
CA GLY A 184 -12.70 18.02 5.86
C GLY A 184 -11.39 17.34 5.44
N ARG A 185 -10.99 16.26 6.14
CA ARG A 185 -9.70 15.58 5.96
C ARG A 185 -9.90 14.08 5.78
N VAL A 186 -8.91 13.42 5.18
CA VAL A 186 -8.84 11.96 5.11
C VAL A 186 -8.07 11.42 6.32
N HIS A 187 -8.60 10.39 6.95
CA HIS A 187 -8.03 9.77 8.15
C HIS A 187 -7.75 8.30 7.84
N THR A 188 -6.48 7.97 7.63
CA THR A 188 -6.06 6.57 7.45
C THR A 188 -6.06 5.83 8.78
N SER A 189 -6.12 4.50 8.74
CA SER A 189 -5.86 3.64 9.90
C SER A 189 -4.50 2.96 9.76
N PHE A 190 -3.64 3.17 10.74
CA PHE A 190 -2.36 2.47 10.89
C PHE A 190 -2.56 1.19 11.70
N ASN A 191 -2.10 0.07 11.13
CA ASN A 191 -2.17 -1.24 11.74
C ASN A 191 -0.77 -1.63 12.22
N GLN A 192 -0.58 -1.61 13.52
CA GLN A 192 0.71 -1.89 14.17
C GLN A 192 1.02 -3.39 14.27
N THR A 193 0.01 -4.25 14.35
CA THR A 193 0.16 -5.68 14.65
C THR A 193 -0.07 -6.62 13.46
N ARG A 194 -0.12 -6.09 12.23
CA ARG A 194 -0.56 -6.85 11.04
C ARG A 194 0.57 -7.49 10.24
N THR A 195 1.72 -6.84 10.12
CA THR A 195 2.80 -7.34 9.27
C THR A 195 3.75 -8.24 10.08
N ALA A 196 4.24 -9.31 9.46
CA ALA A 196 5.16 -10.23 10.13
C ALA A 196 6.55 -9.62 10.41
N THR A 197 6.91 -8.54 9.71
CA THR A 197 8.21 -7.87 9.80
C THR A 197 8.23 -6.69 10.77
N GLY A 198 7.11 -6.39 11.44
CA GLY A 198 6.97 -5.24 12.33
C GLY A 198 6.76 -3.90 11.63
N ARG A 199 6.65 -3.87 10.29
CA ARG A 199 6.29 -2.64 9.57
C ARG A 199 4.84 -2.24 9.83
N LEU A 200 4.58 -0.94 9.97
CA LEU A 200 3.21 -0.43 9.93
C LEU A 200 2.58 -0.75 8.58
N SER A 201 1.28 -1.04 8.58
CA SER A 201 0.47 -1.06 7.36
C SER A 201 -0.68 -0.07 7.45
N SER A 202 -1.08 0.53 6.34
CA SER A 202 -2.13 1.56 6.29
C SER A 202 -3.36 1.08 5.51
N SER A 203 -4.55 1.44 5.99
CA SER A 203 -5.84 1.14 5.35
C SER A 203 -6.80 2.33 5.42
N GLU A 204 -7.83 2.31 4.55
CA GLU A 204 -8.94 3.28 4.55
C GLU A 204 -8.54 4.77 4.56
N PRO A 205 -7.69 5.25 3.63
CA PRO A 205 -7.04 4.56 2.50
C PRO A 205 -5.64 4.05 2.84
N ASN A 206 -5.08 3.17 2.00
CA ASN A 206 -3.66 2.80 2.10
C ASN A 206 -2.77 3.92 1.52
N LEU A 207 -2.21 4.75 2.40
CA LEU A 207 -1.35 5.87 2.02
C LEU A 207 0.09 5.44 1.67
N GLN A 208 0.51 4.24 2.05
CA GLN A 208 1.86 3.73 1.75
C GLN A 208 2.03 3.33 0.29
N ASN A 209 0.94 2.92 -0.35
CA ASN A 209 0.95 2.44 -1.73
C ASN A 209 0.74 3.56 -2.76
N ILE A 210 0.71 4.84 -2.36
CA ILE A 210 0.55 5.94 -3.32
C ILE A 210 1.78 5.99 -4.25
N PRO A 211 1.61 5.89 -5.58
CA PRO A 211 2.72 5.85 -6.51
C PRO A 211 3.71 7.00 -6.33
N VAL A 212 5.00 6.66 -6.29
CA VAL A 212 6.11 7.61 -6.05
C VAL A 212 6.77 8.05 -7.35
N ARG A 213 6.79 7.16 -8.34
CA ARG A 213 7.54 7.32 -9.59
C ARG A 213 6.61 7.72 -10.73
N GLY A 214 7.14 8.50 -11.67
CA GLY A 214 6.42 9.00 -12.84
C GLY A 214 5.59 10.25 -12.55
N GLU A 215 5.29 11.02 -13.61
CA GLU A 215 4.59 12.30 -13.52
C GLU A 215 3.21 12.17 -12.89
N LEU A 216 2.45 11.14 -13.27
CA LEU A 216 1.12 10.90 -12.70
C LEU A 216 1.14 10.61 -11.18
N GLY A 217 2.17 9.91 -10.69
CA GLY A 217 2.34 9.67 -9.25
C GLY A 217 2.64 10.97 -8.49
N LYS A 218 3.47 11.83 -9.08
CA LYS A 218 3.75 13.17 -8.55
C LYS A 218 2.48 14.02 -8.49
N GLU A 219 1.67 14.03 -9.56
CA GLU A 219 0.40 14.76 -9.59
C GLU A 219 -0.56 14.27 -8.49
N VAL A 220 -0.70 12.96 -8.27
CA VAL A 220 -1.54 12.45 -7.17
C VAL A 220 -1.02 12.93 -5.81
N ARG A 221 0.31 12.99 -5.62
CA ARG A 221 0.90 13.53 -4.39
C ARG A 221 0.70 15.04 -4.23
N GLN A 222 0.65 15.80 -5.32
CA GLN A 222 0.34 17.23 -5.27
C GLN A 222 -1.08 17.51 -4.76
N ALA A 223 -1.99 16.55 -4.90
CA ALA A 223 -3.31 16.65 -4.30
C ALA A 223 -3.28 16.58 -2.77
N PHE A 224 -2.20 16.13 -2.13
CA PHE A 224 -2.05 16.20 -0.68
C PHE A 224 -1.48 17.57 -0.32
N ILE A 225 -2.27 18.35 0.42
CA ILE A 225 -1.96 19.76 0.65
C ILE A 225 -1.80 20.08 2.14
N ALA A 226 -0.96 21.09 2.42
CA ALA A 226 -0.89 21.71 3.73
C ALA A 226 -2.05 22.69 3.92
N PRO A 227 -2.52 22.92 5.16
CA PRO A 227 -3.44 24.01 5.44
C PRO A 227 -2.77 25.38 5.17
N THR A 228 -3.59 26.42 4.97
CA THR A 228 -3.11 27.78 4.73
C THR A 228 -2.12 28.24 5.80
N GLY A 229 -1.00 28.82 5.38
CA GLY A 229 0.07 29.26 6.28
C GLY A 229 1.00 28.15 6.76
N SER A 230 0.86 26.93 6.25
CA SER A 230 1.73 25.78 6.56
C SER A 230 2.36 25.19 5.30
N SER A 231 3.40 24.38 5.49
CA SER A 231 4.08 23.62 4.44
C SER A 231 4.09 22.14 4.78
N LEU A 232 4.09 21.27 3.77
CA LEU A 232 4.36 19.85 3.97
C LEU A 232 5.87 19.63 4.03
N MET A 233 6.32 18.89 5.05
CA MET A 233 7.70 18.46 5.21
C MET A 233 7.75 16.94 5.10
N ALA A 234 8.72 16.44 4.32
CA ALA A 234 8.99 15.02 4.17
C ALA A 234 10.41 14.71 4.66
N GLY A 235 10.52 13.72 5.53
CA GLY A 235 11.80 13.12 5.93
C GLY A 235 11.77 11.64 5.52
N ASP A 236 12.83 11.19 4.86
CA ASP A 236 12.97 9.82 4.40
C ASP A 236 14.38 9.31 4.72
N TYR A 237 14.48 8.06 5.16
CA TYR A 237 15.78 7.44 5.39
C TYR A 237 16.35 6.95 4.06
N SER A 238 17.46 7.54 3.63
CA SER A 238 18.17 7.11 2.43
C SER A 238 18.66 5.66 2.58
N GLN A 239 17.93 4.74 1.93
CA GLN A 239 18.30 3.32 1.79
C GLN A 239 18.52 2.59 3.12
N ILE A 240 17.65 2.82 4.11
CA ILE A 240 17.79 2.24 5.47
C ILE A 240 17.99 0.72 5.47
N ASP A 241 17.28 0.00 4.60
CA ASP A 241 17.38 -1.46 4.53
C ASP A 241 18.77 -1.93 4.04
N LEU A 242 19.37 -1.22 3.07
CA LEU A 242 20.73 -1.54 2.60
C LEU A 242 21.79 -1.11 3.60
N ARG A 243 21.57 -0.01 4.32
CA ARG A 243 22.46 0.40 5.43
C ARG A 243 22.42 -0.62 6.57
N ALA A 244 21.24 -1.13 6.91
CA ALA A 244 21.09 -2.22 7.86
C ALA A 244 21.80 -3.50 7.38
N LEU A 245 21.67 -3.85 6.10
CA LEU A 245 22.41 -4.98 5.50
C LEU A 245 23.93 -4.79 5.59
N ALA A 246 24.46 -3.61 5.27
CA ALA A 246 25.88 -3.31 5.40
C ALA A 246 26.36 -3.50 6.84
N HIS A 247 25.58 -3.00 7.81
CA HIS A 247 25.87 -3.20 9.23
C HIS A 247 25.78 -4.67 9.66
N LEU A 248 24.77 -5.43 9.23
CA LEU A 248 24.61 -6.82 9.64
C LEU A 248 25.63 -7.76 8.99
N SER A 249 26.00 -7.50 7.74
CA SER A 249 26.98 -8.29 7.00
C SER A 249 28.43 -7.95 7.37
N GLN A 250 28.67 -6.74 7.88
CA GLN A 250 30.01 -6.19 8.11
C GLN A 250 30.89 -6.19 6.85
N ASP A 251 30.27 -6.14 5.66
CA ASP A 251 30.98 -6.13 4.39
C ASP A 251 31.78 -4.82 4.23
N PRO A 252 33.12 -4.87 4.11
CA PRO A 252 33.94 -3.66 4.04
C PRO A 252 33.63 -2.77 2.83
N SER A 253 33.20 -3.37 1.71
CA SER A 253 32.86 -2.60 0.50
C SER A 253 31.58 -1.81 0.69
N LEU A 254 30.52 -2.45 1.21
CA LEU A 254 29.24 -1.79 1.50
C LEU A 254 29.40 -0.72 2.59
N LEU A 255 30.17 -1.02 3.64
CA LEU A 255 30.45 -0.05 4.70
C LEU A 255 31.22 1.17 4.17
N SER A 256 32.26 0.96 3.36
CA SER A 256 33.03 2.06 2.74
C SER A 256 32.16 2.89 1.82
N ALA A 257 31.37 2.26 0.95
CA ALA A 257 30.47 2.96 0.03
C ALA A 257 29.49 3.87 0.78
N PHE A 258 28.88 3.39 1.87
CA PHE A 258 27.98 4.22 2.68
C PHE A 258 28.70 5.29 3.52
N HIS A 259 29.95 5.07 3.90
CA HIS A 259 30.76 6.07 4.62
C HIS A 259 31.17 7.23 3.70
N ASN A 260 31.44 6.92 2.44
CA ASN A 260 31.85 7.88 1.41
C ASN A 260 30.66 8.52 0.65
N ASP A 261 29.43 8.15 1.01
CA ASP A 261 28.18 8.58 0.32
C ASP A 261 28.18 8.25 -1.20
N GLU A 262 28.77 7.10 -1.54
CA GLU A 262 28.81 6.59 -2.91
C GLU A 262 27.46 5.97 -3.32
N ASP A 263 27.16 5.98 -4.63
CA ASP A 263 25.98 5.30 -5.16
C ASP A 263 26.18 3.77 -5.10
N ILE A 264 25.54 3.14 -4.12
CA ILE A 264 25.63 1.71 -3.87
C ILE A 264 25.17 0.87 -5.06
N HIS A 265 24.22 1.36 -5.88
CA HIS A 265 23.76 0.64 -7.05
C HIS A 265 24.85 0.60 -8.12
N SER A 266 25.51 1.73 -8.34
CA SER A 266 26.64 1.84 -9.26
C SER A 266 27.84 1.03 -8.77
N VAL A 267 28.16 1.07 -7.47
CA VAL A 267 29.23 0.26 -6.87
C VAL A 267 28.95 -1.23 -7.02
N THR A 268 27.73 -1.66 -6.70
CA THR A 268 27.33 -3.09 -6.79
C THR A 268 27.34 -3.56 -8.24
N ALA A 269 26.83 -2.76 -9.18
CA ALA A 269 26.82 -3.10 -10.60
C ALA A 269 28.24 -3.15 -11.18
N ALA A 270 29.10 -2.18 -10.83
CA ALA A 270 30.51 -2.16 -11.21
C ALA A 270 31.22 -3.45 -10.78
N GLN A 271 30.99 -3.89 -9.53
CA GLN A 271 31.54 -5.15 -9.03
C GLN A 271 30.96 -6.39 -9.71
N LEU A 272 29.64 -6.42 -9.93
CA LEU A 272 28.95 -7.56 -10.55
C LEU A 272 29.36 -7.75 -12.01
N PHE A 273 29.51 -6.65 -12.75
CA PHE A 273 29.87 -6.65 -14.17
C PHE A 273 31.38 -6.53 -14.41
N GLY A 274 32.18 -6.31 -13.36
CA GLY A 274 33.63 -6.16 -13.45
C GLY A 274 34.06 -4.91 -14.23
N VAL A 275 33.28 -3.83 -14.14
CA VAL A 275 33.50 -2.56 -14.84
C VAL A 275 33.82 -1.44 -13.84
N ASP A 276 34.38 -0.33 -14.33
CA ASP A 276 34.60 0.85 -13.51
C ASP A 276 33.25 1.53 -13.17
N THR A 277 33.13 2.15 -12.00
CA THR A 277 31.88 2.84 -11.59
C THR A 277 31.48 3.98 -12.52
N THR A 278 32.43 4.55 -13.28
CA THR A 278 32.14 5.54 -14.33
C THR A 278 31.48 4.96 -15.58
N GLN A 279 31.44 3.64 -15.72
CA GLN A 279 30.87 2.92 -16.87
C GLN A 279 29.47 2.36 -16.60
N VAL A 280 28.91 2.59 -15.40
CA VAL A 280 27.58 2.15 -14.98
C VAL A 280 26.55 3.26 -15.16
#